data_AF-A0A1Q7BKB7-F1
#
_entry.id   AF-A0A1Q7BKB7-F1
#
_cell.length_a   1.000
_cell.length_b   1.000
_cell.length_c   1.000
_cell.angle_alpha   90.00
_cell.angle_beta   90.00
_cell.angle_gamma   90.00
#
_symmetry.space_group_name_H-M   'P 1'
#
loop_
_entity.id
_entity.type
_entity.pdbx_description
1 polymer ?
#
loop_
_entity_poly.entity_id
_entity_poly.type
_entity_poly.pdbx_seq_one_letter_code
_entity_poly.pdbx_strand_id
1 'polypeptide(L)'
;MEHDRSPLAAYALGALDVHEAREVDAHVAGCAECRAELDELSALEAALGEVPPEAFLEGPPEGGDLLLQRTLRQVRAERTQATRPRRLLVAAGIAGLVAAALAGGGLVGRVTAPSVQAGGTPTASATGGATASATVSVAPPASSAPPNTRTFAATDPKTGATMTVALTPAAGWVRIHVKADGIKAGLKCRLDVVDRNGRHTQAG
;
A
#
# COMPACT_ATOMS: atom_id res chain seq x y z
N MET A 1 27.84 -2.25 8.86
CA MET A 1 26.84 -2.06 9.93
C MET A 1 25.61 -1.51 9.26
N GLU A 2 24.59 -2.34 9.05
CA GLU A 2 23.31 -1.88 8.53
C GLU A 2 22.72 -0.84 9.48
N HIS A 3 22.30 0.30 8.94
CA HIS A 3 21.64 1.36 9.68
C HIS A 3 20.14 1.05 9.68
N ASP A 4 19.64 0.51 10.79
CA ASP A 4 18.21 0.42 10.98
C ASP A 4 17.68 1.80 11.41
N ARG A 5 16.85 2.40 10.56
CA ARG A 5 16.23 3.72 10.77
C ARG A 5 14.98 3.66 11.65
N SER A 6 14.40 2.48 11.83
CA SER A 6 13.20 2.28 12.65
C SER A 6 13.39 2.74 14.11
N PRO A 7 14.50 2.42 14.82
CA PRO A 7 14.69 2.87 16.20
C PRO A 7 14.92 4.38 16.34
N LEU A 8 15.46 5.05 15.31
CA LEU A 8 15.74 6.50 15.35
C LEU A 8 14.46 7.34 15.44
N ALA A 9 13.43 6.98 14.67
CA ALA A 9 12.16 7.71 14.67
C ALA A 9 11.41 7.54 16.00
N ALA A 10 11.43 6.32 16.56
CA ALA A 10 10.83 6.08 17.87
C ALA A 10 11.63 6.76 19.00
N TYR A 11 12.96 6.87 18.86
CA TYR A 11 13.81 7.62 19.77
C TYR A 11 13.45 9.12 19.77
N ALA A 12 13.34 9.74 18.59
CA ALA A 12 12.96 11.15 18.45
C ALA A 12 11.59 11.45 19.09
N LEU A 13 10.61 10.56 18.91
CA LEU A 13 9.27 10.70 19.49
C LEU A 13 9.18 10.33 20.99
N GLY A 14 10.29 9.95 21.63
CA GLY A 14 10.32 9.52 23.03
C GLY A 14 9.55 8.22 23.31
N ALA A 15 9.38 7.37 22.29
CA ALA A 15 8.60 6.13 22.36
C ALA A 15 9.43 4.87 22.69
N LEU A 16 10.74 5.04 22.93
CA LEU A 16 11.64 3.97 23.36
C LEU A 16 11.63 3.79 24.88
N ASP A 17 11.89 2.56 25.33
CA ASP A 17 12.21 2.36 26.73
C ASP A 17 13.61 2.89 27.08
N VAL A 18 13.91 2.97 28.38
CA VAL A 18 15.17 3.55 28.89
C VAL A 18 16.40 2.74 28.45
N HIS A 19 16.26 1.43 28.26
CA HIS A 19 17.36 0.58 27.83
C HIS A 19 17.63 0.76 26.34
N GLU A 20 16.59 0.70 25.51
CA GLU A 20 16.66 0.92 24.08
C GLU A 20 17.20 2.33 23.76
N ALA A 21 16.76 3.35 24.50
CA ALA A 21 17.24 4.72 24.31
C ALA A 21 18.75 4.83 24.51
N ARG A 22 19.32 4.12 25.49
CA ARG A 22 20.78 4.10 25.74
C ARG A 22 21.55 3.40 24.62
N GLU A 23 20.98 2.38 24.00
CA GLU A 23 21.60 1.71 22.86
C GLU A 23 21.66 2.66 21.66
N VAL A 24 20.57 3.40 21.40
CA VAL A 24 20.52 4.42 20.35
C VAL A 24 21.49 5.56 20.66
N ASP A 25 21.57 6.06 21.90
CA ASP A 25 22.53 7.09 22.32
C ASP A 25 23.97 6.67 22.02
N ALA A 26 24.34 5.45 22.39
CA ALA A 26 25.67 4.91 22.15
C ALA A 26 25.97 4.82 20.64
N HIS A 27 24.99 4.44 19.82
CA HIS A 27 25.14 4.39 18.37
C HIS A 27 25.29 5.79 17.74
N VAL A 28 24.45 6.73 18.14
CA VAL A 28 24.46 8.13 17.66
C VAL A 28 25.75 8.85 18.04
N ALA A 29 26.35 8.52 19.20
CA ALA A 29 27.68 9.02 19.56
C ALA A 29 28.78 8.57 18.57
N GLY A 30 28.63 7.38 17.97
CA GLY A 30 29.58 6.82 17.01
C GLY A 30 29.29 7.11 15.53
N CYS A 31 28.05 7.47 15.16
CA CYS A 31 27.61 7.58 13.78
C CYS A 31 27.21 9.02 13.39
N ALA A 32 27.91 9.60 12.41
CA ALA A 32 27.60 10.94 11.90
C ALA A 32 26.32 11.00 11.07
N GLU A 33 25.99 9.93 10.34
CA GLU A 33 24.77 9.86 9.52
C GLU A 33 23.51 9.85 10.39
N CYS A 34 23.50 9.04 11.45
CA CYS A 34 22.41 9.02 12.42
C CYS A 34 22.25 10.35 13.18
N ARG A 35 23.33 11.08 13.46
CA ARG A 35 23.23 12.43 14.03
C ARG A 35 22.55 13.41 13.09
N ALA A 36 22.97 13.42 11.82
CA ALA A 36 22.36 14.29 10.81
C ALA A 36 20.87 13.98 10.63
N GLU A 37 20.50 12.69 10.64
CA GLU A 37 19.10 12.27 10.54
C GLU A 37 18.26 12.66 11.77
N LEU A 38 18.82 12.55 12.98
CA LEU A 38 18.16 13.06 14.20
C LEU A 38 17.97 14.58 14.17
N ASP A 39 18.96 15.33 13.68
CA ASP A 39 18.85 16.77 13.53
C ASP A 39 17.72 17.15 12.56
N GLU A 40 17.62 16.45 11.42
CA GLU A 40 16.52 16.63 10.46
C GLU A 40 15.14 16.33 11.07
N LEU A 41 15.02 15.23 11.82
CA LEU A 41 13.77 14.86 12.50
C LEU A 41 13.38 15.87 13.59
N SER A 42 14.35 16.35 14.38
CA SER A 42 14.10 17.35 15.43
C SER A 42 13.67 18.70 14.85
N ALA A 43 14.20 19.09 13.69
CA ALA A 43 13.79 20.29 12.98
C ALA A 43 12.35 20.17 12.46
N LEU A 44 11.96 19.00 11.97
CA LEU A 44 10.58 18.73 11.57
C LEU A 44 9.63 18.76 12.77
N GLU A 45 10.01 18.13 13.89
CA GLU A 45 9.22 18.15 15.11
C GLU A 45 9.03 19.57 15.64
N ALA A 46 10.09 20.39 15.64
CA ALA A 46 10.00 21.80 16.03
C ALA A 46 9.03 22.58 15.14
N ALA A 47 9.08 22.35 13.82
CA ALA A 47 8.15 22.97 12.87
C ALA A 47 6.69 22.49 13.07
N LEU A 48 6.48 21.25 13.52
CA LEU A 48 5.17 20.71 13.87
C LEU A 48 4.69 21.16 15.25
N GLY A 49 5.60 21.52 16.16
CA GLY A 49 5.29 21.97 17.52
C GLY A 49 4.68 23.37 17.59
N GLU A 50 4.79 24.17 16.53
CA GLU A 50 4.16 25.51 16.39
C GLU A 50 2.65 25.43 16.09
N VAL A 51 1.92 24.52 16.74
CA VAL A 51 0.45 24.49 16.63
C VAL A 51 -0.13 25.58 17.54
N PRO A 52 -0.80 26.60 16.98
CA PRO A 52 -1.43 27.65 17.77
C PRO A 52 -2.51 27.06 18.69
N PRO A 53 -2.66 27.53 19.95
CA PRO A 53 -3.66 27.05 20.91
C PRO A 53 -5.10 27.08 20.34
N GLU A 54 -5.34 27.92 19.35
CA GLU A 54 -6.59 28.09 18.61
C GLU A 54 -6.97 26.84 17.79
N ALA A 55 -6.00 26.02 17.37
CA ALA A 55 -6.26 24.74 16.71
C ALA A 55 -6.74 23.65 17.69
N PHE A 56 -6.55 23.86 19.00
CA PHE A 56 -7.06 22.97 20.05
C PHE A 56 -8.47 23.34 20.52
N LEU A 57 -9.03 24.46 20.03
CA LEU A 57 -10.39 24.89 20.38
C LEU A 57 -11.47 24.05 19.72
N GLU A 58 -11.18 23.47 18.55
CA GLU A 58 -12.00 22.43 17.93
C GLU A 58 -11.51 21.07 18.46
N GLY A 59 -11.93 20.74 19.70
CA GLY A 59 -11.66 19.43 20.28
C GLY A 59 -12.18 18.29 19.40
N PRO A 60 -11.68 17.05 19.56
CA PRO A 60 -12.19 15.89 18.85
C PRO A 60 -13.74 15.87 18.89
N PRO A 61 -14.43 15.59 17.77
CA PRO A 61 -15.89 15.63 17.73
C PRO A 61 -16.46 14.76 18.84
N GLU A 62 -17.58 15.18 19.46
CA GLU A 62 -18.22 14.38 20.51
C GLU A 62 -18.50 12.95 19.99
N GLY A 63 -17.90 11.95 20.65
CA GLY A 63 -17.96 10.55 20.22
C GLY A 63 -16.85 10.08 19.26
N GLY A 64 -15.81 10.88 19.02
CA GLY A 64 -14.64 10.51 18.21
C GLY A 64 -13.97 9.22 18.69
N ASP A 65 -13.91 8.98 19.99
CA ASP A 65 -13.39 7.74 20.58
C ASP A 65 -14.21 6.51 20.20
N LEU A 66 -15.53 6.63 20.11
CA LEU A 66 -16.41 5.53 19.71
C LEU A 66 -16.22 5.20 18.23
N LEU A 67 -16.05 6.22 17.38
CA LEU A 67 -15.72 6.03 15.97
C LEU A 67 -14.33 5.39 15.80
N LEU A 68 -13.33 5.85 16.55
CA LEU A 68 -11.98 5.27 16.55
C LEU A 68 -11.99 3.83 17.04
N GLN A 69 -12.68 3.53 18.15
CA GLN A 69 -12.79 2.15 18.63
C GLN A 69 -13.53 1.25 17.63
N ARG A 70 -14.54 1.77 16.95
CA ARG A 70 -15.29 1.03 15.93
C ARG A 70 -14.41 0.74 14.72
N THR A 71 -13.67 1.73 14.21
CA THR A 71 -12.75 1.54 13.08
C THR A 71 -11.63 0.59 13.44
N LEU A 72 -11.01 0.72 14.62
CA LEU A 72 -9.97 -0.20 15.09
C LEU A 72 -10.50 -1.64 15.24
N ARG A 73 -11.72 -1.81 15.77
CA ARG A 73 -12.38 -3.13 15.83
C ARG A 73 -12.62 -3.70 14.44
N GLN A 74 -13.09 -2.87 13.50
CA GLN A 74 -13.33 -3.28 12.13
C GLN A 74 -12.05 -3.69 11.41
N VAL A 75 -10.96 -2.91 11.51
CA VAL A 75 -9.65 -3.24 10.92
C VAL A 75 -9.10 -4.55 11.50
N ARG A 76 -9.23 -4.79 12.80
CA ARG A 76 -8.82 -6.06 13.43
C ARG A 76 -9.66 -7.23 12.91
N ALA A 77 -10.98 -7.05 12.81
CA ALA A 77 -11.88 -8.07 12.28
C ALA A 77 -11.52 -8.41 10.82
N GLU A 78 -11.33 -7.42 9.95
CA GLU A 78 -10.93 -7.61 8.55
C GLU A 78 -9.57 -8.32 8.42
N ARG A 79 -8.56 -7.95 9.23
CA ARG A 79 -7.26 -8.65 9.22
C ARG A 79 -7.38 -10.11 9.65
N THR A 80 -8.18 -10.41 10.68
CA THR A 80 -8.39 -11.80 11.12
C THR A 80 -9.19 -12.60 10.08
N GLN A 81 -10.15 -11.97 9.40
CA GLN A 81 -10.96 -12.60 8.37
C GLN A 81 -10.18 -12.82 7.07
N ALA A 82 -9.28 -11.91 6.69
CA ALA A 82 -8.41 -12.08 5.53
C ALA A 82 -7.37 -13.20 5.71
N THR A 83 -6.92 -13.44 6.95
CA THR A 83 -5.94 -14.49 7.25
C THR A 83 -6.57 -15.87 7.49
N ARG A 84 -7.85 -15.92 7.87
CA ARG A 84 -8.59 -17.17 8.15
C ARG A 84 -8.69 -18.15 6.97
N PRO A 85 -9.13 -17.77 5.75
CA PRO A 85 -9.29 -18.72 4.65
C PRO A 85 -7.94 -19.26 4.18
N ARG A 86 -6.90 -18.40 4.18
CA ARG A 86 -5.54 -18.81 3.81
C ARG A 86 -4.94 -19.79 4.82
N ARG A 87 -5.17 -19.60 6.12
CA ARG A 87 -4.72 -20.54 7.17
C ARG A 87 -5.43 -21.90 7.10
N LEU A 88 -6.73 -21.92 6.83
CA LEU A 88 -7.49 -23.17 6.67
C LEU A 88 -7.05 -23.95 5.43
N LEU A 89 -6.80 -23.27 4.31
CA LEU A 89 -6.26 -23.90 3.10
C LEU A 89 -4.84 -24.47 3.31
N VAL A 90 -3.97 -23.74 4.02
CA VAL A 90 -2.62 -24.22 4.36
C VAL A 90 -2.69 -25.44 5.31
N ALA A 91 -3.54 -25.39 6.34
CA ALA A 91 -3.72 -26.51 7.27
C ALA A 91 -4.31 -27.76 6.57
N ALA A 92 -5.26 -27.58 5.66
CA ALA A 92 -5.81 -28.66 4.85
C ALA A 92 -4.75 -29.27 3.90
N GLY A 93 -3.87 -28.45 3.32
CA GLY A 93 -2.76 -28.91 2.49
C GLY A 93 -1.76 -29.80 3.26
N ILE A 94 -1.40 -29.41 4.50
CA ILE A 94 -0.50 -30.19 5.35
C ILE A 94 -1.14 -31.54 5.74
N ALA A 95 -2.42 -31.55 6.14
CA ALA A 95 -3.12 -32.78 6.47
C ALA A 95 -3.24 -33.74 5.26
N GLY A 96 -3.47 -33.20 4.06
CA GLY A 96 -3.49 -33.97 2.81
C GLY A 96 -2.15 -34.63 2.49
N LEU A 97 -1.03 -33.92 2.71
CA LEU A 97 0.32 -34.49 2.50
C LEU A 97 0.63 -35.64 3.47
N VAL A 98 0.23 -35.52 4.74
CA VAL A 98 0.41 -36.60 5.74
C VAL A 98 -0.44 -37.82 5.38
N ALA A 99 -1.69 -37.63 4.97
CA ALA A 99 -2.56 -38.72 4.53
C ALA A 99 -2.03 -39.41 3.25
N ALA A 100 -1.52 -38.65 2.29
CA ALA A 100 -0.90 -39.19 1.09
C ALA A 100 0.39 -39.96 1.37
N ALA A 101 1.21 -39.52 2.32
CA ALA A 101 2.41 -40.24 2.75
C ALA A 101 2.05 -41.58 3.45
N LEU A 102 0.99 -41.60 4.25
CA LEU A 102 0.50 -42.82 4.90
C LEU A 102 -0.16 -43.79 3.91
N ALA A 103 -0.85 -43.29 2.88
CA ALA A 103 -1.43 -44.13 1.82
C ALA A 103 -0.36 -44.63 0.82
N GLY A 104 0.66 -43.82 0.51
CA GLY A 104 1.77 -44.18 -0.37
C GLY A 104 2.67 -45.30 0.18
N GLY A 105 2.75 -45.45 1.51
CA GLY A 105 3.48 -46.54 2.16
C GLY A 105 2.87 -47.94 1.91
N GLY A 106 1.59 -48.03 1.52
CA GLY A 106 0.92 -49.32 1.28
C GLY A 106 1.21 -49.94 -0.09
N LEU A 107 1.62 -49.14 -1.08
CA LEU A 107 1.79 -49.61 -2.47
C LEU A 107 3.24 -49.97 -2.83
N VAL A 108 4.22 -49.61 -1.99
CA VAL A 108 5.65 -49.94 -2.19
C VAL A 108 6.01 -51.35 -1.69
N GLY A 109 5.10 -52.04 -0.98
CA GLY A 109 5.34 -53.36 -0.37
C GLY A 109 5.18 -54.59 -1.29
N ARG A 110 4.99 -54.45 -2.61
CA ARG A 110 4.64 -55.60 -3.50
C ARG A 110 5.46 -55.78 -4.77
N VAL A 111 6.58 -55.08 -4.96
CA VAL A 111 7.48 -55.37 -6.10
C VAL A 111 8.90 -55.66 -5.60
N THR A 112 9.04 -56.88 -5.10
CA THR A 112 10.31 -57.59 -4.96
C THR A 112 10.94 -57.80 -6.34
N ALA A 113 12.17 -57.32 -6.56
CA ALA A 113 13.35 -58.14 -6.90
C ALA A 113 14.48 -57.28 -7.51
N PRO A 114 15.76 -57.50 -7.14
CA PRO A 114 16.90 -56.69 -7.54
C PRO A 114 17.64 -57.23 -8.78
N SER A 115 18.17 -56.35 -9.62
CA SER A 115 19.26 -56.69 -10.56
C SER A 115 20.06 -55.46 -11.02
N VAL A 116 21.25 -55.32 -10.45
CA VAL A 116 22.57 -55.20 -11.13
C VAL A 116 22.66 -54.35 -12.42
N GLN A 117 23.35 -53.20 -12.25
CA GLN A 117 24.53 -52.73 -13.02
C GLN A 117 24.39 -51.97 -14.37
N ALA A 118 25.38 -51.05 -14.50
CA ALA A 118 26.02 -50.48 -15.67
C ALA A 118 25.37 -49.28 -16.40
N GLY A 119 26.00 -48.11 -16.20
CA GLY A 119 26.85 -47.51 -17.24
C GLY A 119 26.19 -46.56 -18.25
N GLY A 120 26.76 -45.36 -18.37
CA GLY A 120 26.71 -44.55 -19.59
C GLY A 120 26.08 -43.16 -19.47
N THR A 121 26.91 -42.13 -19.27
CA THR A 121 26.76 -40.81 -19.93
C THR A 121 27.06 -40.97 -21.44
N PRO A 122 26.70 -40.04 -22.37
CA PRO A 122 26.51 -38.58 -22.20
C PRO A 122 25.44 -37.90 -23.14
N THR A 123 25.42 -36.55 -23.10
CA THR A 123 25.21 -35.63 -24.26
C THR A 123 23.80 -35.12 -24.64
N ALA A 124 23.58 -33.86 -24.23
CA ALA A 124 23.25 -32.64 -25.02
C ALA A 124 21.89 -32.36 -25.72
N SER A 125 21.60 -31.04 -25.67
CA SER A 125 21.04 -30.17 -26.71
C SER A 125 19.55 -29.77 -26.64
N ALA A 126 19.36 -28.55 -26.11
CA ALA A 126 18.90 -27.33 -26.78
C ALA A 126 17.54 -27.24 -27.52
N THR A 127 17.08 -25.98 -27.58
CA THR A 127 16.02 -25.37 -28.42
C THR A 127 14.63 -25.40 -27.76
N GLY A 128 13.87 -24.32 -27.58
CA GLY A 128 13.92 -22.95 -28.10
C GLY A 128 12.47 -22.51 -28.39
N GLY A 129 12.14 -21.22 -28.30
CA GLY A 129 10.96 -20.68 -28.98
C GLY A 129 10.02 -19.83 -28.13
N ALA A 130 9.92 -18.56 -28.54
CA ALA A 130 9.03 -17.50 -28.08
C ALA A 130 7.56 -17.67 -28.50
N THR A 131 6.65 -16.89 -27.92
CA THR A 131 5.84 -15.88 -28.66
C THR A 131 4.94 -15.06 -27.73
N ALA A 132 4.71 -13.81 -28.16
CA ALA A 132 3.97 -12.73 -27.52
C ALA A 132 2.45 -12.79 -27.78
N SER A 133 1.67 -11.99 -27.03
CA SER A 133 0.36 -11.40 -27.39
C SER A 133 -0.13 -10.54 -26.21
N ALA A 134 -0.89 -9.46 -26.31
CA ALA A 134 -1.35 -8.57 -27.38
C ALA A 134 -2.04 -7.37 -26.67
N THR A 135 -1.90 -6.15 -27.19
CA THR A 135 -2.54 -4.93 -26.65
C THR A 135 -3.89 -4.70 -27.34
N VAL A 136 -4.96 -4.49 -26.56
CA VAL A 136 -6.29 -4.10 -27.07
C VAL A 136 -6.50 -2.62 -26.76
N SER A 137 -6.71 -1.84 -27.81
CA SER A 137 -7.11 -0.42 -27.78
C SER A 137 -8.60 -0.32 -28.08
N VAL A 138 -9.37 0.37 -27.24
CA VAL A 138 -10.82 0.60 -27.42
C VAL A 138 -11.07 2.11 -27.39
N ALA A 139 -11.73 2.60 -28.44
CA ALA A 139 -12.21 3.98 -28.59
C ALA A 139 -13.39 4.27 -27.65
N PRO A 140 -13.57 5.52 -27.15
CA PRO A 140 -14.63 5.83 -26.19
C PRO A 140 -16.00 6.07 -26.86
N PRO A 141 -17.12 5.58 -26.29
CA PRO A 141 -18.46 5.95 -26.72
C PRO A 141 -18.89 7.30 -26.12
N ALA A 142 -19.70 8.04 -26.89
CA ALA A 142 -20.39 9.26 -26.45
C ALA A 142 -21.23 8.97 -25.19
N SER A 143 -20.90 9.63 -24.08
CA SER A 143 -21.59 9.46 -22.79
C SER A 143 -22.84 10.33 -22.71
N SER A 144 -23.98 9.68 -22.52
CA SER A 144 -25.20 10.29 -21.99
C SER A 144 -24.95 10.73 -20.54
N ALA A 145 -24.67 12.01 -20.33
CA ALA A 145 -24.48 12.55 -18.99
C ALA A 145 -25.79 12.47 -18.16
N PRO A 146 -25.74 12.11 -16.86
CA PRO A 146 -26.92 12.04 -16.01
C PRO A 146 -27.60 13.42 -15.86
N PRO A 147 -28.93 13.45 -15.65
CA PRO A 147 -29.68 14.70 -15.48
C PRO A 147 -29.12 15.49 -14.30
N ASN A 148 -29.03 16.83 -14.43
CA ASN A 148 -28.44 17.80 -13.48
C ASN A 148 -26.90 17.90 -13.40
N THR A 149 -26.18 17.26 -14.32
CA THR A 149 -24.72 17.38 -14.40
C THR A 149 -24.28 18.78 -14.86
N ARG A 150 -23.32 19.38 -14.16
CA ARG A 150 -22.68 20.64 -14.55
C ARG A 150 -21.24 20.38 -14.99
N THR A 151 -20.92 20.77 -16.21
CA THR A 151 -19.58 20.57 -16.77
C THR A 151 -18.81 21.89 -16.86
N PHE A 152 -17.55 21.85 -16.46
CA PHE A 152 -16.60 22.94 -16.54
C PHE A 152 -15.38 22.47 -17.32
N ALA A 153 -14.77 23.36 -18.10
CA ALA A 153 -13.50 23.09 -18.78
C ALA A 153 -12.58 24.29 -18.62
N ALA A 154 -11.31 24.03 -18.35
CA ALA A 154 -10.29 25.05 -18.25
C ALA A 154 -8.99 24.55 -18.88
N THR A 155 -8.21 25.50 -19.41
CA THR A 155 -6.87 25.24 -19.96
C THR A 155 -5.87 26.10 -19.21
N ASP A 156 -4.79 25.49 -18.76
CA ASP A 156 -3.69 26.21 -18.14
C ASP A 156 -2.85 26.91 -19.24
N PRO A 157 -2.70 28.24 -19.22
CA PRO A 157 -2.01 28.98 -20.28
C PRO A 157 -0.49 28.79 -20.28
N LYS A 158 0.11 28.29 -19.19
CA LYS A 158 1.57 28.08 -19.09
C LYS A 158 1.96 26.68 -19.54
N THR A 159 1.16 25.68 -19.22
CA THR A 159 1.47 24.26 -19.50
C THR A 159 0.72 23.70 -20.69
N GLY A 160 -0.38 24.33 -21.11
CA GLY A 160 -1.27 23.81 -22.14
C GLY A 160 -2.13 22.63 -21.69
N ALA A 161 -2.06 22.24 -20.40
CA ALA A 161 -2.88 21.19 -19.85
C ALA A 161 -4.36 21.60 -19.85
N THR A 162 -5.23 20.68 -20.27
CA THR A 162 -6.67 20.89 -20.26
C THR A 162 -7.30 20.02 -19.19
N MET A 163 -8.33 20.54 -18.52
CA MET A 163 -9.09 19.79 -17.55
C MET A 163 -10.58 20.02 -17.76
N THR A 164 -11.33 18.93 -17.91
CA THR A 164 -12.79 18.90 -17.97
C THR A 164 -13.33 18.24 -16.71
N VAL A 165 -14.26 18.89 -16.04
CA VAL A 165 -14.85 18.43 -14.78
C VAL A 165 -16.37 18.37 -14.94
N ALA A 166 -16.97 17.22 -14.70
CA ALA A 166 -18.41 17.04 -14.63
C ALA A 166 -18.83 16.79 -13.17
N LEU A 167 -19.70 17.65 -12.64
CA LEU A 167 -20.26 17.57 -11.30
C LEU A 167 -21.69 17.05 -11.36
N THR A 168 -21.95 15.90 -10.75
CA THR A 168 -23.29 15.31 -10.64
C THR A 168 -23.75 15.36 -9.17
N PRO A 169 -24.73 16.22 -8.82
CA PRO A 169 -25.36 16.25 -7.51
C PRO A 169 -25.92 14.89 -7.07
N ALA A 170 -25.69 14.51 -5.82
CA ALA A 170 -26.28 13.35 -5.15
C ALA A 170 -26.77 13.74 -3.73
N ALA A 171 -27.54 12.87 -3.08
CA ALA A 171 -28.08 13.16 -1.75
C ALA A 171 -26.95 13.20 -0.69
N GLY A 172 -26.55 14.39 -0.27
CA GLY A 172 -25.52 14.61 0.77
C GLY A 172 -24.07 14.58 0.27
N TRP A 173 -23.84 14.45 -1.04
CA TRP A 173 -22.50 14.44 -1.64
C TRP A 173 -22.55 14.81 -3.13
N VAL A 174 -21.39 15.03 -3.74
CA VAL A 174 -21.26 15.33 -5.17
C VAL A 174 -20.36 14.30 -5.81
N ARG A 175 -20.81 13.69 -6.91
CA ARG A 175 -19.96 12.85 -7.75
C ARG A 175 -19.22 13.75 -8.74
N ILE A 176 -17.90 13.57 -8.81
CA ILE A 176 -17.03 14.37 -9.69
C ILE A 176 -16.40 13.41 -10.70
N HIS A 177 -16.54 13.71 -11.98
CA HIS A 177 -15.78 13.06 -13.06
C HIS A 177 -14.80 14.07 -13.64
N VAL A 178 -13.50 13.76 -13.57
CA VAL A 178 -12.44 14.62 -14.08
C VAL A 178 -11.73 13.92 -15.22
N LYS A 179 -11.56 14.63 -16.33
CA LYS A 179 -10.67 14.25 -17.43
C LYS A 179 -9.62 15.34 -17.58
N ALA A 180 -8.35 14.97 -17.53
CA ALA A 180 -7.24 15.87 -17.76
C ALA A 180 -6.38 15.36 -18.92
N ASP A 181 -6.01 16.25 -19.83
CA ASP A 181 -5.20 15.95 -21.01
C ASP A 181 -4.02 16.93 -21.09
N GLY A 182 -2.96 16.58 -21.83
CA GLY A 182 -1.79 17.44 -22.00
C GLY A 182 -0.81 17.48 -20.81
N ILE A 183 -0.95 16.56 -19.84
CA ILE A 183 -0.03 16.45 -18.70
C ILE A 183 1.26 15.72 -19.14
N LYS A 184 2.44 16.25 -18.76
CA LYS A 184 3.73 15.61 -19.06
C LYS A 184 3.85 14.24 -18.38
N ALA A 185 4.39 13.27 -19.11
CA ALA A 185 4.65 11.92 -18.59
C ALA A 185 5.63 11.95 -17.40
N GLY A 186 5.43 11.04 -16.44
CA GLY A 186 6.28 10.92 -15.24
C GLY A 186 5.88 11.81 -14.07
N LEU A 187 4.83 12.62 -14.20
CA LEU A 187 4.31 13.45 -13.11
C LEU A 187 3.27 12.69 -12.26
N LYS A 188 3.32 12.88 -10.93
CA LYS A 188 2.27 12.41 -10.02
C LYS A 188 1.09 13.37 -10.07
N CYS A 189 -0.09 12.86 -10.38
CA CYS A 189 -1.32 13.65 -10.42
C CYS A 189 -2.05 13.57 -9.07
N ARG A 190 -2.44 14.73 -8.51
CA ARG A 190 -3.32 14.84 -7.35
C ARG A 190 -4.49 15.76 -7.70
N LEU A 191 -5.69 15.36 -7.29
CA LEU A 191 -6.89 16.18 -7.46
C LEU A 191 -7.26 16.83 -6.12
N ASP A 192 -7.15 18.15 -6.05
CA ASP A 192 -7.53 18.94 -4.88
C ASP A 192 -8.81 19.73 -5.19
N VAL A 193 -9.86 19.50 -4.39
CA VAL A 193 -11.16 20.17 -4.49
C VAL A 193 -11.18 21.32 -3.50
N VAL A 194 -11.48 22.53 -3.97
CA VAL A 194 -11.60 23.72 -3.14
C VAL A 194 -13.08 24.07 -3.01
N ASP A 195 -13.59 24.11 -1.78
CA ASP A 195 -14.97 24.52 -1.52
C ASP A 195 -15.12 26.06 -1.52
N ARG A 196 -16.35 26.56 -1.37
CA ARG A 196 -16.64 28.01 -1.37
C ARG A 196 -16.01 28.76 -0.21
N ASN A 197 -15.60 28.07 0.84
CA ASN A 197 -14.95 28.65 2.01
C ASN A 197 -13.42 28.62 1.87
N GLY A 198 -12.89 28.17 0.73
CA GLY A 198 -11.46 28.05 0.47
C GLY A 198 -10.82 26.82 1.10
N ARG A 199 -11.60 25.88 1.64
CA ARG A 199 -11.05 24.65 2.22
C ARG A 199 -10.67 23.68 1.10
N HIS A 200 -9.43 23.21 1.16
CA HIS A 200 -8.89 22.23 0.23
C HIS A 200 -9.17 20.82 0.75
N THR A 201 -9.70 19.95 -0.11
CA THR A 201 -9.89 18.52 0.17
C THR A 201 -9.33 17.72 -0.99
N GLN A 202 -8.41 16.80 -0.71
CA GLN A 202 -7.90 15.89 -1.71
C GLN A 202 -9.00 14.88 -2.10
N ALA A 203 -9.34 14.81 -3.38
CA ALA A 203 -10.25 13.80 -3.92
C ALA A 203 -9.43 12.61 -4.43
N GLY A 204 -9.77 11.42 -3.93
CA GLY A 204 -9.08 10.16 -4.23
C GLY A 204 -10.00 8.96 -3.98
#